data_AF-A0A946LFP7-F1
#
_entry.id   AF-A0A946LFP7-F1
#
_cell.length_a   1.000
_cell.length_b   1.000
_cell.length_c   1.000
_cell.angle_alpha   90.00
_cell.angle_beta   90.00
_cell.angle_gamma   90.00
#
_symmetry.space_group_name_H-M   'P 1'
#
loop_
_entity.id
_entity.type
_entity.pdbx_description
1 polymer ?
#
loop_
_entity_poly.entity_id
_entity_poly.type
_entity_poly.pdbx_seq_one_letter_code
_entity_poly.pdbx_strand_id
1 'polypeptide(L)'
;MKTDKKYLPVDIYKMFDISKSTLFRWEEEEGFPLLKRGDNGERHYTQKHIRWIGEKKITRLKRQYQLASKSEDLERMEEILALLTKYKVLYLEDKTGLEELQHRKYSAETIKEFLYKAAEYDPSDPAFKQIISAIYKQTIE
;
A
#
# COMPACT_ATOMS: atom_id res chain seq x y z
N MET A 1 -10.64 -17.53 -12.01
CA MET A 1 -9.25 -17.03 -12.17
C MET A 1 -9.25 -15.55 -11.89
N LYS A 2 -8.56 -15.06 -10.84
CA LYS A 2 -8.28 -13.63 -10.73
C LYS A 2 -7.42 -13.27 -11.95
N THR A 3 -7.95 -12.46 -12.86
CA THR A 3 -7.20 -11.89 -13.97
C THR A 3 -5.92 -11.27 -13.43
N ASP A 4 -4.77 -11.59 -14.03
CA ASP A 4 -3.49 -10.97 -13.67
C ASP A 4 -3.59 -9.46 -13.90
N LYS A 5 -3.91 -8.73 -12.82
CA LYS A 5 -4.16 -7.29 -12.86
C LYS A 5 -2.89 -6.60 -13.35
N LYS A 6 -3.03 -5.86 -14.45
CA LYS A 6 -1.96 -5.04 -15.01
C LYS A 6 -2.12 -3.61 -14.52
N TYR A 7 -1.01 -3.01 -14.14
CA TYR A 7 -0.93 -1.64 -13.67
C TYR A 7 -0.04 -0.85 -14.63
N LEU A 8 -0.39 0.40 -14.87
CA LEU A 8 0.39 1.37 -15.62
C LEU A 8 1.32 2.13 -14.66
N PRO A 9 2.38 2.79 -15.15
CA PRO A 9 3.27 3.58 -14.30
C PRO A 9 2.52 4.63 -13.46
N VAL A 10 1.49 5.26 -14.04
CA VAL A 10 0.66 6.25 -13.34
C VAL A 10 -0.07 5.68 -12.13
N ASP A 11 -0.47 4.41 -12.20
CA ASP A 11 -1.10 3.73 -11.07
C ASP A 11 -0.09 3.56 -9.94
N ILE A 12 1.14 3.15 -10.28
CA ILE A 12 2.22 2.97 -9.30
C ILE A 12 2.58 4.29 -8.61
N TYR A 13 2.66 5.40 -9.35
CA TYR A 13 2.96 6.72 -8.77
C TYR A 13 1.94 7.11 -7.71
N LYS A 14 0.65 6.91 -8.02
CA LYS A 14 -0.45 7.20 -7.11
C LYS A 14 -0.47 6.24 -5.93
N MET A 15 -0.31 4.95 -6.18
CA MET A 15 -0.37 3.91 -5.15
C MET A 15 0.69 4.11 -4.06
N PHE A 16 1.93 4.40 -4.46
CA PHE A 16 3.08 4.46 -3.55
C PHE A 16 3.56 5.86 -3.23
N ASP A 17 2.89 6.88 -3.77
CA ASP A 17 3.32 8.28 -3.67
C ASP A 17 4.83 8.41 -3.97
N ILE A 18 5.18 8.04 -5.21
CA ILE A 18 6.55 8.10 -5.72
C ILE A 18 6.60 8.79 -7.07
N SER A 19 7.71 9.48 -7.33
CA SER A 19 7.95 10.10 -8.63
C SER A 19 8.22 9.05 -9.71
N LYS A 20 7.99 9.44 -10.97
CA LYS A 20 8.42 8.68 -12.16
C LYS A 20 9.90 8.30 -12.11
N SER A 21 10.77 9.24 -11.74
CA SER A 21 12.20 9.01 -11.62
C SER A 21 12.54 7.96 -10.55
N THR A 22 11.80 7.93 -9.43
CA THR A 22 11.99 6.93 -8.38
C THR A 22 11.61 5.53 -8.88
N LEU A 23 10.46 5.40 -9.56
CA LEU A 23 10.04 4.11 -10.11
C LEU A 23 11.03 3.58 -11.15
N PHE A 24 11.48 4.42 -12.08
CA PHE A 24 12.39 3.96 -13.14
C PHE A 24 13.77 3.61 -12.58
N ARG A 25 14.27 4.35 -11.60
CA ARG A 25 15.49 3.96 -10.89
C ARG A 25 15.33 2.61 -10.19
N TRP A 26 14.16 2.35 -9.61
CA TRP A 26 13.85 1.07 -8.96
C TRP A 26 13.76 -0.10 -9.95
N GLU A 27 13.32 0.13 -11.18
CA GLU A 27 13.32 -0.89 -12.26
C GLU A 27 14.72 -1.41 -12.58
N GLU A 28 15.76 -0.59 -12.35
CA GLU A 28 17.16 -0.92 -12.62
C GLU A 28 17.86 -1.59 -11.42
N GLU A 29 17.20 -1.68 -10.26
CA GLU A 29 17.78 -2.30 -9.07
C GLU A 29 17.73 -3.84 -9.16
N GLU A 30 18.75 -4.49 -8.59
CA GLU A 30 18.80 -5.95 -8.54
C GLU A 30 17.57 -6.53 -7.81
N GLY A 31 17.04 -7.62 -8.38
CA GLY A 31 15.86 -8.30 -7.85
C GLY A 31 14.53 -7.68 -8.26
N PHE A 32 14.51 -6.58 -9.03
CA PHE A 32 13.27 -6.08 -9.62
C PHE A 32 12.66 -7.14 -10.58
N PRO A 33 11.36 -7.46 -10.48
CA PRO A 33 10.75 -8.46 -11.36
C PRO A 33 10.82 -8.07 -12.83
N LEU A 34 10.92 -9.07 -13.73
CA LEU A 34 11.00 -8.81 -15.17
C LEU A 34 9.78 -8.04 -15.68
N LEU A 35 10.02 -6.83 -16.17
CA LEU A 35 9.01 -5.94 -16.70
C LEU A 35 8.67 -6.28 -18.14
N LYS A 36 7.40 -6.62 -18.39
CA LYS A 36 6.88 -6.79 -19.76
C LYS A 36 6.38 -5.45 -20.30
N ARG A 37 6.48 -5.28 -21.61
CA ARG A 37 5.89 -4.17 -22.33
C ARG A 37 4.68 -4.64 -23.15
N GLY A 38 3.68 -3.77 -23.27
CA GLY A 38 2.57 -3.96 -24.19
C GLY A 38 2.96 -3.65 -25.63
N ASP A 39 1.99 -3.80 -26.54
CA ASP A 39 2.22 -3.72 -27.98
C ASP A 39 2.67 -2.32 -28.42
N ASN A 40 2.29 -1.25 -27.69
CA ASN A 40 2.77 0.11 -27.96
C ASN A 40 4.02 0.49 -27.15
N GLY A 41 4.71 -0.50 -26.56
CA GLY A 41 5.89 -0.27 -25.73
C GLY A 41 5.59 0.26 -24.32
N GLU A 42 4.32 0.35 -23.92
CA GLU A 42 3.93 0.75 -22.56
C GLU A 42 4.39 -0.27 -21.51
N ARG A 43 4.75 0.20 -20.32
CA ARG A 43 5.18 -0.68 -19.22
C ARG A 43 3.96 -1.29 -18.53
N HIS A 44 3.98 -2.60 -18.32
CA HIS A 44 2.95 -3.32 -17.59
C HIS A 44 3.50 -3.94 -16.31
N TYR A 45 3.11 -3.37 -15.18
CA TYR A 45 3.40 -3.93 -13.87
C TYR A 45 2.31 -4.94 -13.51
N THR A 46 2.71 -5.94 -12.75
CA THR A 46 1.84 -7.02 -12.24
C THR A 46 1.86 -6.99 -10.72
N GLN A 47 1.04 -7.82 -10.08
CA GLN A 47 1.03 -7.89 -8.61
C GLN A 47 2.42 -8.22 -8.01
N LYS A 48 3.27 -8.97 -8.71
CA LYS A 48 4.67 -9.22 -8.28
C LYS A 48 5.48 -7.93 -8.18
N HIS A 49 5.30 -7.01 -9.13
CA HIS A 49 5.94 -5.71 -9.11
C HIS A 49 5.37 -4.83 -7.99
N ILE A 50 4.04 -4.83 -7.80
CA ILE A 50 3.38 -4.12 -6.69
C ILE A 50 3.96 -4.56 -5.35
N ARG A 51 4.09 -5.87 -5.12
CA ARG A 51 4.68 -6.41 -3.89
C ARG A 51 6.11 -5.92 -3.71
N TRP A 52 6.97 -6.06 -4.72
CA TRP A 52 8.37 -5.64 -4.64
C TRP A 52 8.52 -4.15 -4.32
N ILE A 53 7.75 -3.30 -5.01
CA ILE A 53 7.74 -1.84 -4.82
C ILE A 53 7.22 -1.49 -3.42
N GLY A 54 6.16 -2.15 -2.97
CA GLY A 54 5.62 -1.97 -1.63
C GLY A 54 6.60 -2.39 -0.53
N GLU A 55 7.32 -3.49 -0.69
CA GLU A 55 8.38 -3.92 0.24
C GLU A 55 9.53 -2.90 0.31
N LYS A 56 9.93 -2.33 -0.82
CA LYS A 56 10.90 -1.21 -0.86
C LYS A 56 10.37 0.02 -0.12
N LYS A 57 9.10 0.41 -0.34
CA LYS A 57 8.48 1.54 0.36
C LYS A 57 8.41 1.29 1.87
N ILE A 58 7.98 0.10 2.30
CA ILE A 58 7.95 -0.28 3.73
C ILE A 58 9.35 -0.22 4.33
N THR A 59 10.37 -0.73 3.64
CA THR A 59 11.76 -0.68 4.13
C THR A 59 12.21 0.76 4.37
N ARG A 60 11.87 1.68 3.46
CA ARG A 60 12.16 3.12 3.64
C ARG A 60 11.37 3.72 4.81
N LEU A 61 10.08 3.41 4.94
CA LEU A 61 9.24 3.88 6.04
C LEU A 61 9.75 3.38 7.39
N LYS A 62 10.16 2.12 7.52
CA LYS A 62 10.77 1.59 8.75
C LYS A 62 12.04 2.34 9.15
N ARG A 63 12.88 2.72 8.18
CA ARG A 63 14.06 3.57 8.46
C ARG A 63 13.66 4.96 8.93
N GLN A 64 12.66 5.58 8.29
CA GLN A 64 12.13 6.87 8.72
C GLN A 64 11.53 6.79 10.13
N TYR A 65 10.83 5.70 10.46
CA TYR A 65 10.28 5.47 11.80
C TYR A 65 11.39 5.40 12.85
N GLN A 66 12.48 4.68 12.57
CA GLN A 66 13.64 4.62 13.47
C GLN A 66 14.28 5.99 13.69
N LEU A 67 14.32 6.84 12.66
CA LEU A 67 14.82 8.21 12.78
C LEU A 67 13.87 9.08 13.62
N ALA A 68 12.57 9.05 13.33
CA ALA A 68 11.55 9.78 14.09
C ALA A 68 11.53 9.34 15.56
N SER A 69 11.68 8.05 15.83
CA SER A 69 11.79 7.50 17.19
C SER A 69 13.04 7.98 17.91
N LYS A 70 14.18 8.12 17.24
CA LYS A 70 15.40 8.68 17.84
C LYS A 70 15.29 10.18 18.13
N SER A 71 14.48 10.90 17.36
CA SER A 71 14.19 12.32 17.58
C SER A 71 12.95 12.56 18.45
N GLU A 72 12.34 11.49 19.00
CA GLU A 72 11.11 11.55 19.81
C GLU A 72 9.94 12.29 19.12
N ASP A 73 9.89 12.23 17.79
CA ASP A 73 8.87 12.86 16.97
C ASP A 73 7.63 11.95 16.87
N LEU A 74 6.77 12.02 17.89
CA LEU A 74 5.60 11.15 18.04
C LEU A 74 4.58 11.32 16.91
N GLU A 75 4.37 12.55 16.44
CA GLU A 75 3.45 12.83 15.34
C GLU A 75 3.93 12.14 14.07
N ARG A 76 5.22 12.30 13.74
CA ARG A 76 5.81 11.65 12.58
C ARG A 76 5.80 10.13 12.69
N MET A 77 5.99 9.58 13.89
CA MET A 77 5.90 8.13 14.12
C MET A 77 4.49 7.61 13.81
N GLU A 78 3.45 8.28 14.29
CA GLU A 78 2.05 7.91 14.04
C GLU A 78 1.70 7.99 12.55
N GLU A 79 2.12 9.05 11.85
CA GLU A 79 1.95 9.17 10.40
C GLU A 79 2.59 7.98 9.65
N ILE A 80 3.82 7.62 10.02
CA ILE A 80 4.55 6.53 9.37
C ILE A 80 3.87 5.19 9.64
N LEU A 81 3.38 4.95 10.86
CA LEU A 81 2.64 3.73 11.21
C LEU A 81 1.33 3.63 10.41
N ALA A 82 0.58 4.72 10.28
CA ALA A 82 -0.62 4.75 9.44
C ALA A 82 -0.30 4.41 7.98
N LEU A 83 0.78 4.98 7.42
CA LEU A 83 1.23 4.65 6.06
C LEU A 83 1.65 3.17 5.93
N LEU A 84 2.38 2.63 6.90
CA LEU A 84 2.77 1.22 6.92
C LEU A 84 1.55 0.30 6.86
N THR A 85 0.55 0.54 7.72
CA THR A 85 -0.69 -0.24 7.75
C THR A 85 -1.46 -0.11 6.43
N LYS A 86 -1.55 1.10 5.86
CA LYS A 86 -2.15 1.32 4.53
C LYS A 86 -1.52 0.43 3.47
N TYR A 87 -0.18 0.39 3.38
CA TYR A 87 0.50 -0.41 2.36
C TYR A 87 0.32 -1.91 2.57
N LYS A 88 0.34 -2.38 3.84
CA LYS A 88 0.11 -3.77 4.20
C LYS A 88 -1.26 -4.27 3.71
N VAL A 89 -2.30 -3.50 3.99
CA VAL A 89 -3.70 -3.85 3.66
C VAL A 89 -3.95 -3.77 2.16
N LEU A 90 -3.56 -2.67 1.51
CA LEU A 90 -3.94 -2.42 0.13
C LEU A 90 -3.15 -3.27 -0.87
N TYR A 91 -1.86 -3.51 -0.62
CA TYR A 91 -0.95 -3.95 -1.68
C TYR A 91 -0.12 -5.19 -1.36
N LEU A 92 0.18 -5.47 -0.09
CA LEU A 92 1.13 -6.54 0.27
C LEU A 92 0.47 -7.85 0.69
N GLU A 93 -0.85 -7.85 0.88
CA GLU A 93 -1.62 -8.99 1.41
C GLU A 93 -1.09 -9.44 2.79
N ASP A 94 -0.56 -8.49 3.57
CA ASP A 94 -0.04 -8.73 4.92
C ASP A 94 -1.20 -8.70 5.91
N LYS A 95 -1.48 -9.84 6.54
CA LYS A 95 -2.60 -10.02 7.47
C LYS A 95 -2.51 -9.11 8.70
N THR A 96 -1.29 -8.75 9.12
CA THR A 96 -1.10 -7.85 10.27
C THR A 96 -1.64 -6.45 9.99
N GLY A 97 -1.73 -6.05 8.72
CA GLY A 97 -2.32 -4.78 8.33
C GLY A 97 -3.79 -4.66 8.75
N LEU A 98 -4.55 -5.75 8.68
CA LEU A 98 -5.98 -5.72 9.05
C LEU A 98 -6.18 -5.53 10.55
N GLU A 99 -5.29 -6.13 11.37
CA GLU A 99 -5.31 -5.97 12.83
C GLU A 99 -4.92 -4.54 13.23
N GLU A 100 -3.97 -3.94 12.52
CA GLU A 100 -3.48 -2.58 12.78
C GLU A 100 -4.50 -1.48 12.40
N LEU A 101 -5.41 -1.74 11.45
CA LEU A 101 -6.38 -0.75 10.94
C LEU A 101 -7.20 -0.07 12.03
N GLN A 102 -7.56 -0.81 13.08
CA GLN A 102 -8.42 -0.30 14.15
C GLN A 102 -7.71 0.67 15.11
N HIS A 103 -6.38 0.80 15.02
CA HIS A 103 -5.58 1.55 15.98
C HIS A 103 -5.13 2.92 15.45
N ARG A 104 -5.56 3.30 14.25
CA ARG A 104 -5.06 4.49 13.55
C ARG A 104 -6.22 5.31 13.00
N LYS A 105 -5.97 6.61 12.81
CA LYS A 105 -6.86 7.51 12.08
C LYS A 105 -6.35 7.67 10.65
N TYR A 106 -7.25 7.61 9.68
CA TYR A 106 -6.93 7.76 8.26
C TYR A 106 -7.66 8.94 7.65
N SER A 107 -7.05 9.53 6.60
CA SER A 107 -7.73 10.55 5.79
C SER A 107 -8.93 9.96 5.05
N ALA A 108 -9.86 10.81 4.63
CA ALA A 108 -11.03 10.39 3.84
C ALA A 108 -10.65 9.67 2.55
N GLU A 109 -9.56 10.09 1.89
CA GLU A 109 -9.03 9.45 0.69
C GLU A 109 -8.55 8.03 0.98
N THR A 110 -7.85 7.83 2.10
CA THR A 110 -7.34 6.52 2.49
C THR A 110 -8.48 5.59 2.93
N ILE A 111 -9.50 6.12 3.62
CA ILE A 111 -10.73 5.37 3.94
C ILE A 111 -11.42 4.91 2.65
N LYS A 112 -11.54 5.79 1.66
CA LYS A 112 -12.12 5.45 0.35
C LYS A 112 -11.35 4.32 -0.35
N GLU A 113 -10.01 4.35 -0.29
CA GLU A 113 -9.19 3.26 -0.83
C GLU A 113 -9.42 1.94 -0.09
N PHE A 114 -9.55 1.95 1.24
CA PHE A 114 -9.90 0.76 2.00
C PHE A 114 -11.29 0.23 1.67
N LEU A 115 -12.29 1.09 1.45
CA LEU A 115 -13.63 0.66 1.00
C LEU A 115 -13.58 -0.02 -0.37
N TYR A 116 -12.82 0.53 -1.33
CA TYR A 116 -12.60 -0.14 -2.61
C TYR A 116 -11.90 -1.48 -2.46
N LYS A 117 -10.93 -1.57 -1.54
CA LYS A 117 -10.26 -2.83 -1.24
C LYS A 117 -11.23 -3.85 -0.62
N ALA A 118 -12.08 -3.43 0.31
CA ALA A 118 -13.09 -4.29 0.91
C ALA A 118 -14.05 -4.84 -0.16
N ALA A 119 -14.45 -4.03 -1.14
CA ALA A 119 -15.31 -4.46 -2.24
C ALA A 119 -14.70 -5.56 -3.15
N GLU A 120 -13.38 -5.83 -3.06
CA GLU A 120 -12.76 -6.97 -3.73
C GLU A 120 -13.04 -8.32 -3.02
N TYR A 121 -13.56 -8.30 -1.79
CA TYR A 121 -13.86 -9.48 -0.98
C TYR A 121 -15.37 -9.75 -0.93
N ASP A 122 -15.74 -11.01 -0.69
CA ASP A 122 -17.11 -11.39 -0.40
C ASP A 122 -17.54 -10.82 0.98
N PRO A 123 -18.80 -10.35 1.17
CA PRO A 123 -19.26 -9.83 2.46
C PRO A 123 -19.14 -10.82 3.64
N SER A 124 -19.11 -12.12 3.36
CA SER A 124 -18.90 -13.16 4.38
C SER A 124 -17.42 -13.29 4.80
N ASP A 125 -16.48 -12.79 3.98
CA ASP A 125 -15.04 -12.88 4.22
C ASP A 125 -14.63 -12.11 5.49
N PRO A 126 -13.81 -12.71 6.38
CA PRO A 126 -13.29 -12.01 7.55
C PRO A 126 -12.56 -10.69 7.24
N ALA A 127 -11.84 -10.61 6.11
CA ALA A 127 -11.13 -9.40 5.70
C ALA A 127 -12.09 -8.26 5.37
N PHE A 128 -13.20 -8.56 4.68
CA PHE A 128 -14.27 -7.58 4.45
C PHE A 128 -14.76 -6.99 5.77
N LYS A 129 -15.15 -7.87 6.71
CA LYS A 129 -15.71 -7.46 8.01
C LYS A 129 -14.72 -6.64 8.84
N GLN A 130 -13.44 -7.01 8.83
CA GLN A 130 -12.40 -6.28 9.56
C GLN A 130 -12.20 -4.87 8.99
N ILE A 131 -12.11 -4.72 7.66
CA ILE A 131 -11.96 -3.40 7.03
C ILE A 131 -13.18 -2.51 7.34
N ILE A 132 -14.39 -3.02 7.14
CA ILE A 132 -15.62 -2.24 7.38
C ILE A 132 -15.76 -1.84 8.85
N SER A 133 -15.49 -2.75 9.78
CA SER A 133 -15.54 -2.46 11.22
C SER A 133 -14.53 -1.39 11.64
N ALA A 134 -13.30 -1.47 11.13
CA ALA A 134 -12.26 -0.50 11.43
C ALA A 134 -12.61 0.91 10.89
N ILE A 135 -13.21 0.98 9.69
CA ILE A 135 -13.66 2.25 9.10
C ILE A 135 -14.84 2.83 9.88
N TYR A 136 -15.85 2.00 10.21
CA TYR A 136 -17.04 2.43 10.93
C TYR A 136 -16.70 3.11 12.27
N LYS A 137 -15.78 2.51 13.04
CA LYS A 137 -15.27 3.09 14.30
C LYS A 137 -14.69 4.50 14.10
N GLN A 138 -13.91 4.69 13.05
CA GLN A 138 -13.27 5.97 12.74
C GLN A 138 -14.25 7.06 12.25
N THR A 139 -15.46 6.68 11.82
CA THR A 139 -16.46 7.64 11.32
C THR A 139 -17.46 8.10 12.39
N ILE A 140 -17.50 7.44 13.54
CA ILE A 140 -18.47 7.70 14.61
C ILE A 140 -17.82 8.36 15.85
N GLU A 141 -16.51 8.18 16.02
CA GLU A 141 -15.68 8.89 17.01
C GLU A 141 -15.18 10.24 16.47
#